data_AF-A0A0N5AFG1-F1
#
_entry.id   AF-A0A0N5AFG1-F1
#
_cell.length_a   1.000
_cell.length_b   1.000
_cell.length_c   1.000
_cell.angle_alpha   90.00
_cell.angle_beta   90.00
_cell.angle_gamma   90.00
#
_symmetry.space_group_name_H-M   'P 1'
#
loop_
_entity.id
_entity.type
_entity.pdbx_description
1 polymer ?
#
loop_
_entity_poly.entity_id
_entity_poly.type
_entity_poly.pdbx_seq_one_letter_code
_entity_poly.pdbx_strand_id
1 'polypeptide(L)'
;MASRFHDENFGDNRWKDQHEWFVAEAKDKEADVLFLGDDHIALLEQSLIYRDHFAPLHCLCFGAFGEEISNLLWRLENKILEKLDPKVIVVSIGNCDTSLSQDEMLSGMKKIADSIKESKPKSKLFFLKLLPSGRRPNKRRNFVSAVNDAMESTLKGVAEVIDVEPSIQGTSGEIDAYDMFDFVHLTHDGYRKIFDPVYVAVSAILNPEG
;
A
#
# COMPACT_ATOMS: atom_id res chain seq x y z
N MET A 1 16.23 -3.66 -7.97
CA MET A 1 15.38 -2.65 -8.62
C MET A 1 16.04 -1.27 -8.61
N ALA A 2 16.02 -0.55 -9.75
CA ALA A 2 16.23 0.90 -9.83
C ALA A 2 14.86 1.60 -9.86
N SER A 3 14.77 2.84 -9.40
CA SER A 3 13.56 3.65 -9.54
C SER A 3 13.27 3.90 -11.02
N ARG A 4 11.98 3.96 -11.39
CA ARG A 4 11.55 4.23 -12.76
C ARG A 4 10.41 5.23 -12.77
N PHE A 5 10.53 6.22 -13.64
CA PHE A 5 9.42 7.05 -14.08
C PHE A 5 8.44 6.17 -14.86
N HIS A 6 7.13 6.34 -14.65
CA HIS A 6 6.13 5.64 -15.44
C HIS A 6 6.11 6.24 -16.87
N ASP A 7 6.58 5.46 -17.85
CA ASP A 7 6.73 5.93 -19.23
C ASP A 7 5.36 6.16 -19.87
N GLU A 8 5.09 7.39 -20.28
CA GLU A 8 3.77 7.80 -20.78
C GLU A 8 3.70 7.72 -22.30
N ASN A 9 3.05 6.67 -22.80
CA ASN A 9 2.87 6.48 -24.24
C ASN A 9 1.89 7.47 -24.91
N PHE A 10 1.10 8.22 -24.12
CA PHE A 10 0.00 9.06 -24.62
C PHE A 10 0.20 10.57 -24.39
N GLY A 11 1.19 10.99 -23.60
CA GLY A 11 1.53 12.39 -23.37
C GLY A 11 0.50 13.21 -22.57
N ASP A 12 -0.35 12.57 -21.76
CA ASP A 12 -1.37 13.23 -20.93
C ASP A 12 -0.87 13.68 -19.55
N ASN A 13 0.38 13.39 -19.20
CA ASN A 13 1.12 13.79 -17.99
C ASN A 13 0.47 13.40 -16.66
N ARG A 14 -0.53 12.52 -16.67
CA ARG A 14 -1.38 12.24 -15.50
C ARG A 14 -0.58 11.71 -14.32
N TRP A 15 0.41 10.85 -14.56
CA TRP A 15 1.16 10.23 -13.47
C TRP A 15 2.05 11.25 -12.74
N LYS A 16 2.68 12.13 -13.52
CA LYS A 16 3.51 13.22 -13.01
C LYS A 16 2.66 14.29 -12.33
N ASP A 17 1.54 14.70 -12.93
CA ASP A 17 0.63 15.68 -12.33
C ASP A 17 0.11 15.17 -10.97
N GLN A 18 -0.19 13.88 -10.86
CA GLN A 18 -0.58 13.26 -9.58
C GLN A 18 0.56 13.29 -8.55
N HIS A 19 1.82 13.10 -8.96
CA HIS A 19 2.95 13.28 -8.06
C HIS A 19 3.09 14.72 -7.57
N GLU A 20 2.98 15.70 -8.46
CA GLU A 20 3.03 17.12 -8.10
C GLU A 20 1.90 17.50 -7.15
N TRP A 21 0.70 16.92 -7.35
CA TRP A 21 -0.43 17.04 -6.42
C TRP A 21 -0.09 16.49 -5.03
N PHE A 22 0.44 15.27 -4.92
CA PHE A 22 0.83 14.69 -3.62
C PHE A 22 1.87 15.55 -2.89
N VAL A 23 2.87 16.07 -3.62
CA VAL A 23 3.89 16.97 -3.04
C VAL A 23 3.29 18.31 -2.60
N ALA A 24 2.28 18.81 -3.30
CA ALA A 24 1.56 20.02 -2.90
C ALA A 24 0.70 19.76 -1.64
N GLU A 25 -0.08 18.68 -1.64
CA GLU A 25 -0.93 18.29 -0.52
C GLU A 25 -0.12 18.04 0.77
N ALA A 26 1.07 17.47 0.63
CA ALA A 26 2.02 17.27 1.71
C ALA A 26 2.53 18.57 2.38
N LYS A 27 2.41 19.73 1.71
CA LYS A 27 2.82 21.02 2.28
C LYS A 27 1.73 21.66 3.13
N ASP A 28 0.47 21.40 2.78
CA ASP A 28 -0.68 22.12 3.32
C ASP A 28 -1.39 21.37 4.46
N LYS A 29 -0.98 20.12 4.73
CA LYS A 29 -1.60 19.25 5.74
C LYS A 29 -0.57 18.66 6.71
N GLU A 30 -0.91 18.69 8.00
CA GLU A 30 -0.23 17.91 9.03
C GLU A 30 -0.91 16.55 9.14
N ALA A 31 -0.34 15.53 8.50
CA ALA A 31 -0.89 14.18 8.51
C ALA A 31 -0.27 13.33 9.62
N ASP A 32 -1.09 12.71 10.47
CA ASP A 32 -0.63 11.75 11.47
C ASP A 32 -0.37 10.37 10.84
N VAL A 33 -1.08 10.04 9.75
CA VAL A 33 -0.99 8.76 9.04
C VAL A 33 -0.83 8.99 7.56
N LEU A 34 0.11 8.28 6.93
CA LEU A 34 0.33 8.31 5.50
C LEU A 34 0.18 6.90 4.90
N PHE A 35 -0.71 6.76 3.92
CA PHE A 35 -0.81 5.58 3.08
C PHE A 35 -0.05 5.81 1.77
N LEU A 36 0.79 4.86 1.39
CA LEU A 36 1.53 4.86 0.12
C LEU A 36 1.23 3.56 -0.63
N GLY A 37 0.99 3.62 -1.94
CA GLY A 37 0.79 2.38 -2.66
C GLY A 37 0.22 2.45 -4.06
N ASP A 38 -0.32 1.31 -4.47
CA ASP A 38 -0.98 1.10 -5.75
C ASP A 38 -2.49 1.39 -5.68
N ASP A 39 -3.22 0.78 -6.62
CA ASP A 39 -4.66 0.86 -6.84
C ASP A 39 -5.45 0.66 -5.54
N HIS A 40 -4.99 -0.24 -4.65
CA HIS A 40 -5.71 -0.49 -3.40
C HIS A 40 -5.67 0.70 -2.45
N ILE A 41 -4.58 1.48 -2.45
CA ILE A 41 -4.49 2.73 -1.68
C ILE A 41 -5.20 3.87 -2.43
N ALA A 42 -5.11 3.93 -3.75
CA ALA A 42 -5.80 4.95 -4.54
C ALA A 42 -7.32 4.90 -4.34
N LEU A 43 -7.87 3.69 -4.25
CA LEU A 43 -9.29 3.44 -4.02
C LEU A 43 -9.67 3.43 -2.51
N LEU A 44 -8.71 3.33 -1.59
CA LEU A 44 -8.98 3.41 -0.14
C LEU A 44 -9.64 4.73 0.21
N GLU A 45 -9.11 5.85 -0.26
CA GLU A 45 -9.65 7.18 0.04
C GLU A 45 -11.12 7.34 -0.42
N GLN A 46 -11.51 6.61 -1.46
CA GLN A 46 -12.88 6.60 -2.01
C GLN A 46 -13.81 5.60 -1.31
N SER A 47 -13.31 4.85 -0.34
CA SER A 47 -14.07 3.81 0.36
C SER A 47 -14.85 4.35 1.57
N LEU A 48 -15.92 3.64 1.94
CA LEU A 48 -16.71 3.98 3.13
C LEU A 48 -15.90 3.83 4.43
N ILE A 49 -15.03 2.81 4.53
CA ILE A 49 -14.19 2.63 5.73
C ILE A 49 -13.20 3.79 5.90
N TYR A 50 -12.67 4.37 4.81
CA TYR A 50 -11.82 5.54 4.93
C TYR A 50 -12.58 6.71 5.56
N ARG A 51 -13.75 7.04 5.02
CA ARG A 51 -14.61 8.09 5.59
C ARG A 51 -14.97 7.82 7.05
N ASP A 52 -15.36 6.58 7.36
CA ASP A 52 -15.92 6.23 8.66
C ASP A 52 -14.83 6.06 9.75
N HIS A 53 -13.59 5.66 9.39
CA HIS A 53 -12.55 5.28 10.36
C HIS A 53 -11.22 6.02 10.19
N PHE A 54 -10.74 6.23 8.96
CA PHE A 54 -9.42 6.81 8.73
C PHE A 54 -9.41 8.33 8.61
N ALA A 55 -10.45 8.93 8.02
CA ALA A 55 -10.55 10.40 7.87
C ALA A 55 -10.39 11.15 9.22
N PRO A 56 -10.95 10.69 10.35
CA PRO A 56 -10.72 11.31 11.67
C PRO A 56 -9.28 11.22 12.18
N LEU A 57 -8.43 10.34 11.62
CA LEU A 57 -7.03 10.14 12.02
C LEU A 57 -6.05 11.04 11.25
N HIS A 58 -6.55 12.05 10.53
CA HIS A 58 -5.74 12.96 9.73
C HIS A 58 -4.83 12.22 8.73
N CYS A 59 -5.44 11.35 7.92
CA CYS A 59 -4.75 10.54 6.93
C CYS A 59 -4.47 11.30 5.62
N LEU A 60 -3.36 10.95 4.97
CA LEU A 60 -3.13 11.18 3.55
C LEU A 60 -3.04 9.85 2.80
N CYS A 61 -3.60 9.80 1.58
CA CYS A 61 -3.56 8.62 0.71
C CYS A 61 -2.84 8.94 -0.59
N PHE A 62 -1.56 8.58 -0.67
CA PHE A 62 -0.76 8.72 -1.88
C PHE A 62 -0.69 7.37 -2.61
N GLY A 63 -1.85 6.94 -3.09
CA GLY A 63 -2.01 5.77 -3.94
C GLY A 63 -2.17 6.16 -5.41
N ALA A 64 -1.58 5.39 -6.31
CA ALA A 64 -1.68 5.62 -7.75
C ALA A 64 -2.03 4.33 -8.50
N PHE A 65 -2.85 4.45 -9.54
CA PHE A 65 -3.27 3.31 -10.35
C PHE A 65 -2.12 2.81 -11.23
N GLY A 66 -1.92 1.50 -11.27
CA GLY A 66 -0.83 0.83 -11.98
C GLY A 66 0.54 1.04 -11.33
N GLU A 67 0.61 1.57 -10.11
CA GLU A 67 1.88 1.89 -9.46
C GLU A 67 2.67 0.61 -9.14
N GLU A 68 3.86 0.50 -9.71
CA GLU A 68 4.81 -0.57 -9.40
C GLU A 68 5.76 -0.13 -8.28
N ILE A 69 6.45 -1.11 -7.68
CA ILE A 69 7.52 -0.86 -6.69
C ILE A 69 8.55 0.17 -7.18
N SER A 70 8.93 0.10 -8.47
CA SER A 70 9.91 1.04 -9.04
C SER A 70 9.39 2.47 -9.16
N ASN A 71 8.08 2.64 -9.30
CA ASN A 71 7.42 3.94 -9.37
C ASN A 71 7.35 4.58 -7.98
N LEU A 72 6.97 3.81 -6.96
CA LEU A 72 6.95 4.32 -5.59
C LEU A 72 8.36 4.70 -5.10
N LEU A 73 9.38 3.91 -5.44
CA LEU A 73 10.79 4.29 -5.19
C LEU A 73 11.13 5.63 -5.83
N TRP A 74 10.70 5.86 -7.08
CA TRP A 74 10.91 7.15 -7.74
C TRP A 74 10.21 8.28 -6.99
N ARG A 75 8.96 8.10 -6.56
CA ARG A 75 8.22 9.13 -5.80
C ARG A 75 8.92 9.49 -4.49
N LEU A 76 9.49 8.50 -3.79
CA LEU A 76 10.29 8.69 -2.57
C LEU A 76 11.54 9.54 -2.83
N GLU A 77 12.30 9.20 -3.88
CA GLU A 77 13.47 9.97 -4.32
C GLU A 77 13.10 11.40 -4.75
N ASN A 78 11.88 11.59 -5.25
CA ASN A 78 11.34 12.87 -5.69
C ASN A 78 10.49 13.56 -4.62
N LYS A 79 10.91 13.45 -3.36
CA LYS A 79 10.47 14.33 -2.26
C LYS A 79 9.00 14.22 -1.86
N ILE A 80 8.31 13.12 -2.19
CA ILE A 80 6.91 12.91 -1.74
C ILE A 80 6.76 12.95 -0.21
N LEU A 81 7.84 12.70 0.54
CA LEU A 81 7.87 12.73 2.01
C LEU A 81 8.51 14.00 2.61
N GLU A 82 9.05 14.92 1.80
CA GLU A 82 9.95 15.98 2.31
C GLU A 82 9.29 16.88 3.37
N LYS A 83 7.97 17.10 3.26
CA LYS A 83 7.21 18.05 4.09
C LYS A 83 6.28 17.41 5.12
N LEU A 84 6.28 16.08 5.21
CA LEU A 84 5.43 15.33 6.14
C LEU A 84 6.23 14.83 7.34
N ASP A 85 5.61 14.69 8.51
CA ASP A 85 6.17 13.99 9.67
C ASP A 85 5.13 13.04 10.28
N PRO A 86 4.67 12.03 9.53
CA PRO A 86 3.59 11.18 9.99
C PRO A 86 4.07 10.26 11.11
N LYS A 87 3.20 10.00 12.09
CA LYS A 87 3.47 9.02 13.16
C LYS A 87 3.45 7.60 12.60
N VAL A 88 2.58 7.34 11.63
CA VAL A 88 2.41 6.02 11.01
C VAL A 88 2.47 6.13 9.49
N ILE A 89 3.22 5.23 8.85
CA ILE A 89 3.23 5.04 7.40
C ILE A 89 2.79 3.61 7.10
N VAL A 90 1.82 3.45 6.21
CA VAL A 90 1.32 2.15 5.75
C VAL A 90 1.57 2.03 4.26
N VAL A 91 2.23 0.95 3.84
CA VAL A 91 2.58 0.69 2.45
C VAL A 91 1.82 -0.54 1.94
N SER A 92 1.16 -0.41 0.78
CA SER A 92 0.59 -1.52 0.02
C SER A 92 1.05 -1.40 -1.43
N ILE A 93 2.03 -2.21 -1.81
CA ILE A 93 2.69 -2.10 -3.13
C ILE A 93 3.17 -3.48 -3.58
N GLY A 94 3.16 -3.72 -4.89
CA GLY A 94 3.64 -4.97 -5.50
C GLY A 94 2.56 -5.76 -6.22
N ASN A 95 1.28 -5.43 -6.04
CA ASN A 95 0.20 -6.12 -6.75
C ASN A 95 0.23 -5.83 -8.25
N CYS A 96 0.74 -4.68 -8.69
CA CYS A 96 0.90 -4.31 -10.11
C CYS A 96 2.15 -4.89 -10.77
N ASP A 97 3.16 -5.32 -10.01
CA ASP A 97 4.43 -5.85 -10.50
C ASP A 97 4.30 -7.29 -11.07
N THR A 98 3.76 -7.41 -12.28
CA THR A 98 3.45 -8.72 -12.89
C THR A 98 4.64 -9.48 -13.47
N SER A 99 5.77 -8.81 -13.71
CA SER A 99 6.95 -9.40 -14.35
C SER A 99 8.11 -9.71 -13.40
N LEU A 100 8.01 -9.35 -12.12
CA LEU A 100 9.09 -9.53 -11.16
C LEU A 100 9.13 -10.94 -10.61
N SER A 101 10.35 -11.43 -10.38
CA SER A 101 10.56 -12.59 -9.52
C SER A 101 10.26 -12.26 -8.05
N GLN A 102 10.08 -13.30 -7.24
CA GLN A 102 9.84 -13.15 -5.79
C GLN A 102 10.96 -12.36 -5.12
N ASP A 103 12.22 -12.69 -5.42
CA ASP A 103 13.39 -12.02 -4.83
C ASP A 103 13.49 -10.56 -5.25
N GLU A 104 13.17 -10.23 -6.50
CA GLU A 104 13.16 -8.85 -6.98
C GLU A 104 12.09 -8.01 -6.29
N MET A 105 10.89 -8.59 -6.10
CA MET A 105 9.77 -7.94 -5.40
C MET A 105 10.11 -7.68 -3.93
N LEU A 106 10.60 -8.71 -3.21
CA LEU A 106 11.02 -8.60 -1.82
C LEU A 106 12.17 -7.61 -1.62
N SER A 107 13.17 -7.66 -2.50
CA SER A 107 14.28 -6.71 -2.50
C SER A 107 13.80 -5.27 -2.74
N GLY A 108 12.86 -5.08 -3.66
CA GLY A 108 12.25 -3.79 -3.95
C GLY A 108 11.46 -3.23 -2.76
N MET A 109 10.60 -4.04 -2.13
CA MET A 109 9.88 -3.67 -0.91
C MET A 109 10.84 -3.31 0.23
N LYS A 110 11.92 -4.07 0.41
CA LYS A 110 12.94 -3.75 1.42
C LYS A 110 13.61 -2.41 1.16
N LYS A 111 13.92 -2.10 -0.10
CA LYS A 111 14.46 -0.78 -0.48
C LYS A 111 13.48 0.36 -0.20
N ILE A 112 12.19 0.17 -0.46
CA ILE A 112 11.14 1.14 -0.09
C ILE A 112 11.16 1.34 1.42
N ALA A 113 11.14 0.26 2.20
CA ALA A 113 11.14 0.33 3.65
C ALA A 113 12.37 1.06 4.21
N ASP A 114 13.56 0.76 3.67
CA ASP A 114 14.81 1.42 4.06
C ASP A 114 14.79 2.91 3.72
N SER A 115 14.36 3.27 2.50
CA SER A 115 14.26 4.68 2.08
C SER A 115 13.29 5.48 2.95
N ILE A 116 12.13 4.88 3.28
CA ILE A 116 11.16 5.50 4.19
C ILE A 116 11.77 5.66 5.59
N LYS A 117 12.42 4.64 6.16
CA LYS A 117 13.00 4.73 7.50
C LYS A 117 14.20 5.65 7.58
N GLU A 118 14.97 5.80 6.51
CA GLU A 118 16.02 6.82 6.41
C GLU A 118 15.43 8.23 6.44
N SER A 119 14.36 8.48 5.67
CA SER A 119 13.70 9.79 5.61
C SER A 119 12.89 10.11 6.87
N LYS A 120 12.22 9.10 7.44
CA LYS A 120 11.25 9.21 8.54
C LYS A 120 11.56 8.17 9.63
N PRO A 121 12.70 8.31 10.33
CA PRO A 121 13.16 7.30 11.29
C PRO A 121 12.21 7.09 12.47
N LYS A 122 11.45 8.12 12.85
CA LYS A 122 10.50 8.07 13.97
C LYS A 122 9.17 7.43 13.63
N SER A 123 8.78 7.40 12.35
CA SER A 123 7.50 6.82 11.95
C SER A 123 7.48 5.32 12.19
N LYS A 124 6.35 4.84 12.71
CA LYS A 124 6.01 3.43 12.63
C LYS A 124 5.72 3.09 11.17
N LEU A 125 6.30 1.99 10.68
CA LEU A 125 6.15 1.57 9.29
C LEU A 125 5.49 0.19 9.22
N PHE A 126 4.38 0.13 8.50
CA PHE A 126 3.67 -1.10 8.19
C PHE A 126 3.70 -1.40 6.69
N PHE A 127 3.82 -2.67 6.34
CA PHE A 127 3.56 -3.19 5.01
C PHE A 127 2.36 -4.12 5.07
N LEU A 128 1.41 -3.95 4.14
CA LEU A 128 0.33 -4.91 3.98
C LEU A 128 0.85 -6.10 3.16
N LYS A 129 0.47 -7.31 3.56
CA LYS A 129 0.59 -8.47 2.68
C LYS A 129 -0.18 -8.21 1.39
N LEU A 130 0.38 -8.70 0.29
CA LEU A 130 -0.22 -8.59 -1.04
C LEU A 130 -1.56 -9.32 -1.08
N LEU A 131 -2.53 -8.73 -1.77
CA LEU A 131 -3.85 -9.34 -1.93
C LEU A 131 -3.84 -10.38 -3.06
N PRO A 132 -4.56 -11.51 -2.89
CA PRO A 132 -4.77 -12.47 -3.97
C PRO A 132 -5.64 -11.85 -5.07
N SER A 133 -5.60 -12.44 -6.26
CA SER A 133 -6.42 -11.98 -7.40
C SER A 133 -6.87 -13.12 -8.30
N GLY A 134 -7.89 -12.84 -9.12
CA GLY A 134 -8.62 -13.79 -9.96
C GLY A 134 -9.57 -14.64 -9.13
N ARG A 135 -10.75 -14.99 -9.64
CA ARG A 135 -11.81 -15.68 -8.86
C ARG A 135 -11.40 -17.01 -8.22
N ARG A 136 -10.56 -17.80 -8.90
CA ARG A 136 -10.18 -19.18 -8.51
C ARG A 136 -8.68 -19.29 -8.26
N PRO A 137 -8.21 -20.34 -7.56
CA PRO A 137 -6.79 -20.64 -7.41
C PRO A 137 -6.06 -20.58 -8.75
N ASN A 138 -4.91 -19.90 -8.77
CA ASN A 138 -4.13 -19.67 -9.98
C ASN A 138 -2.66 -19.38 -9.64
N LYS A 139 -1.80 -19.34 -10.68
CA LYS A 139 -0.35 -19.14 -10.52
C LYS A 139 0.00 -17.82 -9.82
N ARG A 140 -0.74 -16.74 -10.05
CA ARG A 140 -0.51 -15.45 -9.41
C ARG A 140 -0.78 -15.51 -7.91
N ARG A 141 -1.85 -16.21 -7.47
CA ARG A 141 -2.11 -16.41 -6.04
C ARG A 141 -1.01 -17.21 -5.36
N ASN A 142 -0.51 -18.27 -5.99
CA ASN A 142 0.62 -19.05 -5.44
C ASN A 142 1.89 -18.20 -5.32
N PHE A 143 2.16 -17.35 -6.31
CA PHE A 143 3.28 -16.42 -6.28
C PHE A 143 3.12 -15.37 -5.17
N VAL A 144 1.94 -14.75 -5.06
CA VAL A 144 1.61 -13.79 -4.00
C VAL A 144 1.77 -14.41 -2.60
N SER A 145 1.27 -15.63 -2.40
CA SER A 145 1.43 -16.35 -1.14
C SER A 145 2.91 -16.59 -0.80
N ALA A 146 3.73 -17.00 -1.77
CA ALA A 146 5.17 -17.18 -1.54
C ALA A 146 5.88 -15.86 -1.17
N VAL A 147 5.52 -14.73 -1.81
CA VAL A 147 6.02 -13.40 -1.44
C VAL A 147 5.59 -13.04 -0.03
N ASN A 148 4.31 -13.22 0.30
CA ASN A 148 3.74 -12.93 1.62
C ASN A 148 4.41 -13.73 2.75
N ASP A 149 4.69 -15.01 2.53
CA ASP A 149 5.37 -15.89 3.49
C ASP A 149 6.79 -15.40 3.81
N ALA A 150 7.48 -14.81 2.82
CA ALA A 150 8.84 -14.30 2.97
C ALA A 150 8.90 -12.83 3.42
N MET A 151 7.80 -12.08 3.31
CA MET A 151 7.78 -10.63 3.52
C MET A 151 8.19 -10.24 4.95
N GLU A 152 7.64 -10.91 5.97
CA GLU A 152 7.92 -10.57 7.38
C GLU A 152 9.40 -10.75 7.72
N SER A 153 10.00 -11.86 7.28
CA SER A 153 11.44 -12.10 7.51
C SER A 153 12.32 -11.11 6.75
N THR A 154 11.91 -10.71 5.54
CA THR A 154 12.63 -9.74 4.70
C THR A 154 12.62 -8.34 5.32
N LEU A 155 11.48 -7.91 5.88
CA LEU A 155 11.30 -6.57 6.42
C LEU A 155 11.64 -6.46 7.92
N LYS A 156 12.00 -7.58 8.55
CA LYS A 156 12.33 -7.66 9.97
C LYS A 156 13.35 -6.59 10.39
N GLY A 157 12.99 -5.84 11.43
CA GLY A 157 13.83 -4.77 11.98
C GLY A 157 13.69 -3.41 11.29
N VAL A 158 12.92 -3.32 10.20
CA VAL A 158 12.68 -2.07 9.46
C VAL A 158 11.20 -1.71 9.42
N ALA A 159 10.33 -2.69 9.16
CA ALA A 159 8.88 -2.54 9.12
C ALA A 159 8.18 -3.75 9.76
N GLU A 160 6.94 -3.56 10.19
CA GLU A 160 6.04 -4.65 10.57
C GLU A 160 5.11 -5.00 9.42
N VAL A 161 4.72 -6.27 9.33
CA VAL A 161 3.82 -6.76 8.27
C VAL A 161 2.44 -7.01 8.85
N ILE A 162 1.41 -6.47 8.21
CA ILE A 162 0.02 -6.72 8.56
C ILE A 162 -0.54 -7.79 7.61
N ASP A 163 -0.99 -8.89 8.20
CA ASP A 163 -1.64 -9.97 7.45
C ASP A 163 -3.11 -9.64 7.22
N VAL A 164 -3.49 -9.53 5.94
CA VAL A 164 -4.85 -9.24 5.49
C VAL A 164 -5.40 -10.31 4.54
N GLU A 165 -4.60 -11.34 4.21
CA GLU A 165 -4.96 -12.36 3.22
C GLU A 165 -6.14 -13.26 3.67
N PRO A 166 -6.20 -13.76 4.93
CA PRO A 166 -7.27 -14.65 5.37
C PRO A 166 -8.68 -14.04 5.25
N SER A 167 -8.78 -12.71 5.27
CA SER A 167 -10.06 -12.00 5.27
C SER A 167 -10.80 -12.08 3.93
N ILE A 168 -10.14 -12.43 2.82
CA ILE A 168 -10.72 -12.27 1.46
C ILE A 168 -10.98 -13.57 0.69
N GLN A 169 -10.32 -14.69 1.02
CA GLN A 169 -10.43 -15.94 0.25
C GLN A 169 -11.58 -16.86 0.69
N GLY A 170 -12.22 -16.55 1.83
CA GLY A 170 -13.30 -17.38 2.39
C GLY A 170 -12.90 -18.84 2.61
N THR A 171 -13.88 -19.72 2.82
CA THR A 171 -13.64 -21.17 3.05
C THR A 171 -13.69 -22.01 1.77
N SER A 172 -14.25 -21.48 0.67
CA SER A 172 -14.36 -22.18 -0.60
C SER A 172 -13.10 -22.09 -1.47
N GLY A 173 -12.16 -21.20 -1.13
CA GLY A 173 -10.99 -20.87 -1.93
C GLY A 173 -11.30 -20.00 -3.16
N GLU A 174 -12.57 -19.66 -3.42
CA GLU A 174 -12.97 -18.66 -4.41
C GLU A 174 -13.02 -17.27 -3.78
N ILE A 175 -12.63 -16.24 -4.53
CA ILE A 175 -12.87 -14.84 -4.13
C ILE A 175 -14.27 -14.46 -4.61
N ASP A 176 -15.09 -13.94 -3.69
CA ASP A 176 -16.44 -13.46 -3.99
C ASP A 176 -16.39 -12.10 -4.71
N ALA A 177 -17.29 -11.90 -5.68
CA ALA A 177 -17.44 -10.62 -6.35
C ALA A 177 -17.99 -9.52 -5.42
N TYR A 178 -18.66 -9.91 -4.31
CA TYR A 178 -19.02 -9.00 -3.23
C TYR A 178 -17.82 -8.46 -2.48
N ASP A 179 -16.68 -9.13 -2.54
CA ASP A 179 -15.43 -8.71 -1.89
C ASP A 179 -14.49 -8.01 -2.88
N MET A 180 -14.39 -8.54 -4.10
CA MET A 180 -13.64 -7.92 -5.20
C MET A 180 -14.44 -7.93 -6.50
N PHE A 181 -14.92 -6.77 -6.96
CA PHE A 181 -15.90 -6.68 -8.05
C PHE A 181 -15.38 -7.16 -9.42
N ASP A 182 -14.06 -7.11 -9.63
CA ASP A 182 -13.36 -7.63 -10.81
C ASP A 182 -12.31 -8.69 -10.46
N PHE A 183 -12.39 -9.22 -9.23
CA PHE A 183 -11.44 -10.16 -8.65
C PHE A 183 -10.01 -9.61 -8.51
N VAL A 184 -9.84 -8.29 -8.46
CA VAL A 184 -8.58 -7.59 -8.13
C VAL A 184 -8.84 -6.46 -7.14
N HIS A 185 -9.78 -5.58 -7.48
CA HIS A 185 -10.12 -4.38 -6.74
C HIS A 185 -11.25 -4.67 -5.76
N LEU A 186 -11.11 -4.13 -4.55
CA LEU A 186 -12.04 -4.35 -3.45
C LEU A 186 -13.33 -3.57 -3.67
N THR A 187 -14.45 -4.17 -3.25
CA THR A 187 -15.69 -3.43 -3.01
C THR A 187 -15.62 -2.66 -1.68
N HIS A 188 -16.64 -1.90 -1.31
CA HIS A 188 -16.72 -1.32 0.03
C HIS A 188 -16.68 -2.37 1.15
N ASP A 189 -17.30 -3.54 0.95
CA ASP A 189 -17.29 -4.62 1.92
C ASP A 189 -15.90 -5.30 1.97
N GLY A 190 -15.26 -5.49 0.82
CA GLY A 190 -13.88 -5.96 0.74
C GLY A 190 -12.91 -5.00 1.45
N TYR A 191 -13.06 -3.70 1.24
CA TYR A 191 -12.27 -2.67 1.93
C TYR A 191 -12.43 -2.76 3.44
N ARG A 192 -13.67 -2.92 3.95
CA ARG A 192 -13.89 -3.08 5.39
C ARG A 192 -13.17 -4.31 5.94
N LYS A 193 -13.30 -5.46 5.27
CA LYS A 193 -12.62 -6.71 5.67
C LYS A 193 -11.09 -6.60 5.73
N ILE A 194 -10.49 -5.91 4.75
CA ILE A 194 -9.04 -5.77 4.64
C ILE A 194 -8.49 -4.69 5.57
N PHE A 195 -9.19 -3.56 5.71
CA PHE A 195 -8.67 -2.38 6.41
C PHE A 195 -9.14 -2.25 7.86
N ASP A 196 -10.11 -3.04 8.35
CA ASP A 196 -10.43 -3.09 9.78
C ASP A 196 -9.20 -3.50 10.64
N PRO A 197 -8.45 -4.58 10.30
CA PRO A 197 -7.20 -4.90 11.01
C PRO A 197 -6.14 -3.80 10.90
N VAL A 198 -6.06 -3.12 9.76
CA VAL A 198 -5.14 -2.00 9.54
C VAL A 198 -5.51 -0.83 10.45
N TYR A 199 -6.80 -0.50 10.56
CA TYR A 199 -7.29 0.54 11.46
C TYR A 199 -6.94 0.24 12.92
N VAL A 200 -7.12 -1.01 13.37
CA VAL A 200 -6.73 -1.43 14.72
C VAL A 200 -5.23 -1.22 14.96
N ALA A 201 -4.38 -1.67 14.02
CA ALA A 201 -2.93 -1.52 14.13
C ALA A 201 -2.48 -0.05 14.14
N VAL A 202 -3.04 0.78 13.25
CA VAL A 202 -2.76 2.22 13.19
C VAL A 202 -3.22 2.92 14.47
N SER A 203 -4.44 2.64 14.93
CA SER A 203 -5.04 3.27 16.10
C SER A 203 -4.27 2.96 17.38
N ALA A 204 -3.76 1.74 17.54
CA ALA A 204 -2.94 1.36 18.68
C ALA A 204 -1.63 2.17 18.77
N ILE A 205 -1.09 2.63 17.65
CA ILE A 205 0.11 3.47 17.63
C ILE A 205 -0.23 4.94 17.93
N LEU A 206 -1.36 5.43 17.43
CA LEU A 206 -1.79 6.81 17.67
C LEU A 206 -2.30 7.02 19.11
N ASN A 207 -2.91 5.99 19.70
CA ASN A 207 -3.52 6.03 21.03
C ASN A 207 -2.99 4.86 21.90
N PRO A 208 -1.71 4.89 22.32
CA PRO A 208 -1.08 3.77 23.04
C PRO A 208 -1.59 3.54 24.47
N GLU A 209 -2.42 4.44 25.01
CA GLU A 209 -2.99 4.36 26.37
C GLU A 209 -4.45 3.85 26.39
N GLY A 210 -5.01 3.47 25.23
CA GLY A 210 -6.36 2.94 25.08
C GLY A 210 -6.47 1.42 25.20
#